data_AF-A0A496SAX0-F1
#
_entry.id   AF-A0A496SAX0-F1
#
_cell.length_a   1.000
_cell.length_b   1.000
_cell.length_c   1.000
_cell.angle_alpha   90.00
_cell.angle_beta   90.00
_cell.angle_gamma   90.00
#
_symmetry.space_group_name_H-M   'P 1'
#
loop_
_entity.id
_entity.type
_entity.pdbx_description
1 polymer ?
#
loop_
_entity_poly.entity_id
_entity_poly.type
_entity_poly.pdbx_seq_one_letter_code
_entity_poly.pdbx_strand_id
1 'polypeptide(L)'
;YAPMDEALARAVVDISGRPLLVWEVRIGREKVGEFETELAPEFFRALTSKGNVTVHIDLLRGENAHHSLEAVFKAFGRALDRATRREERAQGPPSTKGRI
;
A
#
# COMPACT_ATOMS: atom_id res chain seq x y z
N TYR A 1 2.32 5.07 7.25
CA TYR A 1 3.76 5.34 7.39
C TYR A 1 4.43 4.18 8.10
N ALA A 2 5.59 3.76 7.61
CA ALA A 2 6.50 2.87 8.31
C ALA A 2 7.95 3.14 7.86
N PRO A 3 8.91 3.14 8.79
CA PRO A 3 10.32 3.17 8.45
C PRO A 3 10.94 1.77 8.39
N MET A 4 12.12 1.69 7.80
CA MET A 4 13.14 0.68 8.09
C MET A 4 14.50 1.34 7.87
N ASP A 5 15.29 1.46 8.94
CA ASP A 5 16.54 2.21 8.96
C ASP A 5 16.41 3.57 8.24
N GLU A 6 17.15 3.80 7.17
CA GLU A 6 17.14 5.05 6.40
C GLU A 6 15.89 5.22 5.52
N ALA A 7 15.16 4.14 5.25
CA ALA A 7 13.99 4.14 4.40
C ALA A 7 12.72 4.57 5.16
N LEU A 8 11.87 5.34 4.47
CA LEU A 8 10.56 5.76 4.98
C LEU A 8 9.53 5.67 3.87
N ALA A 9 8.47 4.88 4.11
CA ALA A 9 7.36 4.75 3.18
C ALA A 9 6.04 5.23 3.79
N ARG A 10 5.15 5.71 2.90
CA ARG A 10 3.76 6.04 3.16
C ARG A 10 2.87 5.11 2.33
N ALA A 11 1.77 4.66 2.91
CA ALA A 11 0.69 4.03 2.20
C ALA A 11 -0.64 4.58 2.69
N VAL A 12 -1.60 4.73 1.78
CA VAL A 12 -2.97 5.16 2.05
C VAL A 12 -3.89 4.19 1.31
N VAL A 13 -4.93 3.69 1.98
CA VAL A 13 -5.86 2.69 1.47
C VAL A 13 -7.29 3.22 1.63
N ASP A 14 -8.07 3.12 0.57
CA ASP A 14 -9.50 3.39 0.53
C ASP A 14 -10.24 2.16 -0.03
N ILE A 15 -11.11 1.55 0.79
CA ILE A 15 -11.95 0.40 0.40
C ILE A 15 -13.16 0.96 -0.35
N SER A 16 -12.90 1.37 -1.59
CA SER A 16 -13.71 2.34 -2.29
C SER A 16 -14.65 1.76 -3.35
N GLY A 17 -14.52 0.46 -3.64
CA GLY A 17 -15.15 -0.18 -4.78
C GLY A 17 -14.51 0.20 -6.12
N ARG A 18 -13.42 0.97 -6.13
CA ARG A 18 -12.76 1.47 -7.33
C ARG A 18 -11.29 1.03 -7.37
N PRO A 19 -10.89 0.21 -8.35
CA PRO A 19 -9.51 -0.24 -8.47
C PRO A 19 -8.62 0.91 -8.95
N LEU A 20 -7.63 1.27 -8.14
CA LEU A 20 -6.58 2.22 -8.52
C LEU A 20 -5.32 1.96 -7.70
N LEU A 21 -4.17 1.93 -8.37
CA LEU A 21 -2.86 1.99 -7.75
C LEU A 21 -2.15 3.26 -8.19
N VAL A 22 -1.70 4.07 -7.22
CA VAL A 22 -0.67 5.09 -7.41
C VAL A 22 0.61 4.60 -6.75
N TRP A 23 1.66 4.47 -7.55
CA TRP A 23 2.92 3.85 -7.14
C TRP A 23 4.10 4.79 -7.38
N GLU A 24 4.51 5.48 -6.32
CA GLU A 24 5.65 6.40 -6.29
C GLU A 24 6.79 5.79 -5.48
N VAL A 25 7.24 4.61 -5.92
CA VAL A 25 8.34 3.86 -5.29
C VAL A 25 9.40 3.59 -6.35
N ARG A 26 10.61 4.10 -6.11
CA ARG A 26 11.79 3.87 -6.97
C ARG A 26 12.80 3.04 -6.20
N ILE A 27 13.18 1.90 -6.77
CA ILE A 27 14.15 0.98 -6.17
C ILE A 27 15.28 0.79 -7.18
N GLY A 28 16.52 1.04 -6.75
CA GLY A 28 17.69 1.05 -7.63
C GLY A 28 18.31 -0.33 -7.91
N ARG A 29 17.70 -1.43 -7.45
CA ARG A 29 18.19 -2.79 -7.68
C ARG A 29 17.09 -3.66 -8.24
N GLU A 30 17.44 -4.58 -9.12
CA GLU A 30 16.51 -5.52 -9.75
C GLU A 30 16.04 -6.64 -8.81
N LYS A 31 16.86 -7.01 -7.82
CA LYS A 31 16.58 -8.09 -6.87
C LYS A 31 16.97 -7.76 -5.44
N VAL A 32 16.22 -8.33 -4.49
CA VAL A 32 16.52 -8.40 -3.05
C VAL A 32 16.44 -9.86 -2.64
N GLY A 33 17.61 -10.50 -2.42
CA GLY A 33 17.67 -11.96 -2.33
C GLY A 33 17.15 -12.59 -3.62
N GLU A 34 16.17 -13.50 -3.50
CA GLU A 34 15.48 -14.14 -4.63
C GLU A 34 14.27 -13.33 -5.14
N PHE A 35 13.91 -12.23 -4.48
CA PHE A 35 12.73 -11.43 -4.84
C PHE A 35 13.07 -10.40 -5.92
N GLU A 36 12.41 -10.49 -7.06
CA GLU A 36 12.47 -9.48 -8.14
C GLU A 36 11.68 -8.24 -7.73
N THR A 37 12.36 -7.09 -7.65
CA THR A 37 11.77 -5.86 -7.11
C THR A 37 10.63 -5.33 -7.97
N GLU A 38 10.61 -5.66 -9.26
CA GLU A 38 9.52 -5.34 -10.18
C GLU A 38 8.21 -6.06 -9.85
N LEU A 39 8.26 -7.17 -9.10
CA LEU A 39 7.05 -7.87 -8.67
C LEU A 39 6.29 -7.12 -7.59
N ALA A 40 6.92 -6.18 -6.88
CA ALA A 40 6.25 -5.39 -5.86
C ALA A 40 5.10 -4.53 -6.44
N PRO A 41 5.32 -3.66 -7.45
CA PRO A 41 4.20 -2.94 -8.08
C PRO A 41 3.16 -3.89 -8.69
N GLU A 42 3.57 -5.00 -9.32
CA GLU A 42 2.63 -5.97 -9.91
C GLU A 42 1.75 -6.66 -8.87
N PHE A 43 2.30 -7.00 -7.71
CA PHE A 43 1.53 -7.47 -6.56
C PHE A 43 0.46 -6.45 -6.17
N PHE A 44 0.81 -5.17 -6.03
CA PHE A 44 -0.15 -4.13 -5.66
C PHE A 44 -1.17 -3.82 -6.77
N ARG A 45 -0.79 -3.94 -8.06
CA ARG A 45 -1.73 -3.84 -9.18
C ARG A 45 -2.76 -4.96 -9.13
N ALA A 46 -2.31 -6.20 -8.91
CA ALA A 46 -3.20 -7.35 -8.78
C ALA A 46 -4.11 -7.20 -7.55
N LEU A 47 -3.57 -6.79 -6.41
CA LEU A 47 -4.32 -6.56 -5.17
C LEU A 47 -5.40 -5.49 -5.35
N THR A 48 -5.06 -4.33 -5.89
CA THR A 48 -6.03 -3.23 -6.10
C THR A 48 -7.11 -3.60 -7.10
N SER A 49 -6.73 -4.26 -8.19
CA SER A 49 -7.65 -4.76 -9.22
C SER A 49 -8.64 -5.78 -8.68
N LYS A 50 -8.18 -6.78 -7.91
CA LYS A 50 -9.04 -7.85 -7.38
C LYS A 50 -9.80 -7.45 -6.12
N GLY A 51 -9.22 -6.56 -5.30
CA GLY A 51 -9.84 -6.05 -4.09
C GLY A 51 -10.83 -4.92 -4.33
N ASN A 52 -10.89 -4.34 -5.54
CA ASN A 52 -11.64 -3.11 -5.83
C ASN A 52 -11.34 -1.99 -4.83
N VAL A 53 -10.05 -1.79 -4.55
CA VAL A 53 -9.56 -0.78 -3.60
C VAL A 53 -8.67 0.23 -4.30
N THR A 54 -8.68 1.45 -3.77
CA THR A 54 -7.76 2.50 -4.17
C THR A 54 -6.58 2.53 -3.19
N VAL A 55 -5.36 2.44 -3.70
CA VAL A 55 -4.14 2.41 -2.89
C VAL A 55 -3.12 3.38 -3.45
N HIS A 56 -2.58 4.23 -2.58
CA HIS A 56 -1.44 5.10 -2.87
C HIS A 56 -0.25 4.64 -2.04
N ILE A 57 0.91 4.47 -2.66
CA ILE A 57 2.15 4.09 -1.99
C ILE A 57 3.27 5.02 -2.47
N ASP A 58 3.99 5.60 -1.51
CA ASP A 58 5.13 6.47 -1.74
C ASP A 58 6.33 5.98 -0.93
N LEU A 59 7.49 5.86 -1.57
CA LEU A 59 8.77 5.77 -0.87
C LEU A 59 9.37 7.18 -0.78
N LEU A 60 9.31 7.77 0.40
CA LEU A 60 9.71 9.17 0.61
C LEU A 60 11.22 9.35 0.63
N ARG A 61 11.94 8.31 1.07
CA ARG A 61 13.40 8.19 1.08
C ARG A 61 13.77 6.72 1.31
N GLY A 62 14.97 6.33 0.91
CA GLY A 62 15.52 4.99 1.08
C GLY A 62 16.62 4.73 0.05
N GLU A 63 17.72 4.13 0.47
CA GLU A 63 18.85 3.82 -0.42
C GLU A 63 19.01 2.31 -0.58
N ASN A 64 18.80 1.57 0.50
CA ASN A 64 18.82 0.12 0.49
C ASN A 64 17.49 -0.44 -0.06
N ALA A 65 17.59 -1.31 -1.06
CA ALA A 65 16.44 -1.91 -1.72
C ALA A 65 15.61 -2.80 -0.78
N HIS A 66 16.25 -3.55 0.13
CA HIS A 66 15.57 -4.35 1.14
C HIS A 66 14.78 -3.44 2.08
N HIS A 67 15.44 -2.42 2.64
CA HIS A 67 14.82 -1.51 3.61
C HIS A 67 13.63 -0.78 2.99
N SER A 68 13.79 -0.34 1.74
CA SER A 68 12.75 0.33 0.96
C SER A 68 11.52 -0.56 0.74
N LEU A 69 11.70 -1.81 0.31
CA LEU A 69 10.59 -2.75 0.13
C LEU A 69 9.91 -3.05 1.45
N GLU A 70 10.68 -3.39 2.49
CA GLU A 70 10.10 -3.75 3.78
C GLU A 70 9.34 -2.57 4.42
N ALA A 71 9.85 -1.35 4.30
CA ALA A 71 9.14 -0.13 4.70
C ALA A 71 7.81 0.03 3.94
N VAL A 72 7.79 -0.20 2.62
CA VAL A 72 6.58 -0.15 1.77
C VAL A 72 5.55 -1.16 2.23
N PHE A 73 5.91 -2.44 2.37
CA PHE A 73 4.99 -3.49 2.79
C PHE A 73 4.48 -3.26 4.22
N LYS A 74 5.34 -2.82 5.17
CA LYS A 74 4.92 -2.44 6.52
C LYS A 74 3.95 -1.25 6.51
N ALA A 75 4.21 -0.23 5.70
CA ALA A 75 3.35 0.94 5.60
C ALA A 75 1.98 0.57 5.06
N PHE A 76 1.92 -0.27 4.02
CA PHE A 76 0.68 -0.81 3.47
C PHE A 76 -0.08 -1.65 4.49
N GLY A 77 0.56 -2.62 5.15
CA GLY A 77 -0.10 -3.48 6.14
C GLY A 77 -0.76 -2.68 7.27
N ARG A 78 -0.09 -1.63 7.76
CA ARG A 78 -0.66 -0.72 8.77
C ARG A 78 -1.84 0.11 8.23
N ALA A 79 -1.79 0.54 6.98
CA ALA A 79 -2.88 1.30 6.36
C ALA A 79 -4.10 0.39 6.11
N LEU A 80 -3.87 -0.84 5.67
CA LEU A 80 -4.91 -1.84 5.46
C LEU A 80 -5.56 -2.27 6.78
N ASP A 81 -4.78 -2.51 7.84
CA ASP A 81 -5.31 -2.78 9.19
C ASP A 81 -6.31 -1.69 9.60
N ARG A 82 -5.91 -0.41 9.47
CA ARG A 82 -6.79 0.71 9.81
C ARG A 82 -8.03 0.78 8.92
N ALA A 83 -7.88 0.60 7.62
CA ALA A 83 -8.98 0.68 6.66
C ALA A 83 -10.01 -0.46 6.82
N THR A 84 -9.58 -1.60 7.36
CA THR A 84 -10.44 -2.80 7.55
C THR A 84 -11.07 -2.88 8.94
N ARG A 85 -10.74 -1.95 9.86
CA ARG A 85 -11.37 -1.89 11.18
C ARG A 85 -12.85 -1.56 11.04
N ARG A 86 -13.67 -2.24 11.85
CA ARG A 86 -15.09 -1.90 11.99
C ARG A 86 -15.22 -0.61 12.80
N GLU A 87 -15.93 0.37 12.26
CA GLU A 87 -16.33 1.57 13.01
C GLU A 87 -17.66 1.29 13.72
N GLU A 88 -17.63 1.21 15.05
CA GLU A 88 -18.80 0.86 15.86
C GLU A 88 -19.97 1.85 15.73
N ARG A 89 -19.67 3.11 15.40
CA ARG A 89 -20.67 4.17 15.22
C ARG A 89 -21.23 4.24 13.80
N ALA A 90 -20.75 3.39 12.88
CA ALA A 90 -21.22 3.39 11.50
C ALA A 90 -22.66 2.87 11.43
N GLN A 91 -23.56 3.66 10.84
CA GLN A 91 -24.97 3.30 10.65
C GLN A 91 -25.25 2.72 9.25
N GLY A 92 -24.19 2.41 8.49
CA GLY A 92 -24.26 1.94 7.11
C GLY A 92 -22.90 2.01 6.41
N PRO A 93 -22.85 1.80 5.09
CA PRO A 93 -21.62 1.92 4.32
C PRO A 93 -21.00 3.33 4.47
N PRO A 94 -19.66 3.45 4.58
CA PRO A 94 -18.96 4.73 4.74
C PRO A 94 -18.90 5.51 3.42
N SER A 95 -20.07 5.82 2.84
CA SER A 95 -20.22 6.45 1.54
C SER A 95 -21.52 7.25 1.50
N THR A 96 -21.45 8.49 1.00
CA THR A 96 -22.64 9.35 0.80
C THR A 96 -23.63 8.77 -0.21
N LYS A 97 -23.21 7.80 -1.03
CA LYS A 97 -24.05 7.09 -1.99
C LYS A 97 -24.79 5.90 -1.37
N GLY A 98 -24.58 5.62 -0.09
CA GLY A 98 -25.19 4.48 0.63
C GLY A 98 -24.68 3.11 0.20
N ARG A 99 -23.62 3.05 -0.62
CA ARG A 99 -22.93 1.82 -1.06
C ARG A 99 -21.45 2.10 -1.35
N ILE A 100 -20.65 1.03 -1.28
CA ILE A 100 -19.26 0.99 -1.75
C ILE A 100 -19.27 0.57 -3.23
#